data_AF-A0A9D2P0U4-F1
#
_entry.id   AF-A0A9D2P0U4-F1
#
_cell.length_a   1.000
_cell.length_b   1.000
_cell.length_c   1.000
_cell.angle_alpha   90.00
_cell.angle_beta   90.00
_cell.angle_gamma   90.00
#
_symmetry.space_group_name_H-M   'P 1'
#
loop_
_entity.id
_entity.type
_entity.pdbx_description
1 polymer ?
#
loop_
_entity_poly.entity_id
_entity_poly.type
_entity_poly.pdbx_seq_one_letter_code
_entity_poly.pdbx_strand_id
1 'polypeptide(L)'
;MPDMLKIAVLGVAAALCAVVVRKSAAELGLVLALAAGAVILSGALGALEAVRELMDTLADTAGLSPAVVAPVLKTAGIAVLTRLSAELCRDAKESGIAAFVETAGALAALYVALPLLETVLRMVTGLL
;
A
#
# COMPACT_ATOMS: atom_id res chain seq x y z
N MET A 1 8.46 -15.80 -9.47
CA MET A 1 7.45 -16.07 -10.53
C MET A 1 6.31 -17.00 -10.09
N PRO A 2 6.52 -18.15 -9.40
CA PRO A 2 5.41 -19.02 -9.00
C PRO A 2 4.43 -18.37 -7.99
N ASP A 3 4.88 -17.41 -7.19
CA ASP A 3 4.04 -16.72 -6.20
C ASP A 3 2.97 -15.83 -6.84
N MET A 4 3.31 -15.15 -7.94
CA MET A 4 2.37 -14.27 -8.64
C MET A 4 1.23 -15.08 -9.29
N LEU A 5 1.55 -16.28 -9.82
CA LEU A 5 0.56 -17.20 -10.35
C LEU A 5 -0.36 -17.73 -9.24
N LYS A 6 0.19 -18.10 -8.08
CA LYS A 6 -0.60 -18.54 -6.92
C LYS A 6 -1.53 -17.44 -6.42
N ILE A 7 -1.03 -16.20 -6.30
CA ILE A 7 -1.82 -15.04 -5.89
C ILE A 7 -2.95 -14.76 -6.90
N ALA A 8 -2.66 -14.84 -8.20
CA ALA A 8 -3.67 -14.64 -9.25
C ALA A 8 -4.78 -15.71 -9.20
N VAL A 9 -4.42 -16.99 -9.07
CA VAL A 9 -5.38 -18.09 -8.98
C VAL A 9 -6.23 -17.96 -7.72
N LEU A 10 -5.60 -17.66 -6.58
CA LEU A 10 -6.31 -17.46 -5.31
C LEU A 10 -7.28 -16.28 -5.40
N GLY A 11 -6.86 -15.18 -6.03
CA GLY A 11 -7.70 -14.00 -6.24
C GLY A 11 -8.92 -14.27 -7.10
N VAL A 12 -8.75 -14.96 -8.23
CA VAL A 12 -9.88 -15.34 -9.10
C VAL A 12 -10.84 -16.31 -8.39
N ALA A 13 -10.31 -17.33 -7.71
CA ALA A 13 -11.13 -18.28 -6.96
C ALA A 13 -11.92 -17.59 -5.83
N ALA A 14 -11.26 -16.71 -5.06
CA ALA A 14 -11.91 -15.97 -4.00
C ALA A 14 -12.97 -15.00 -4.52
N ALA A 15 -12.71 -14.31 -5.63
CA ALA A 15 -13.68 -13.41 -6.27
C ALA A 15 -14.94 -14.18 -6.72
N LEU A 16 -14.77 -15.36 -7.34
CA LEU A 16 -15.88 -16.21 -7.74
C LEU A 16 -16.71 -16.68 -6.52
N CYS A 17 -16.04 -17.14 -5.46
CA CYS A 17 -16.70 -17.52 -4.21
C CYS A 17 -17.44 -16.34 -3.58
N ALA A 18 -16.84 -15.16 -3.53
CA ALA A 18 -17.46 -13.96 -2.97
C ALA A 18 -18.72 -13.56 -3.75
N VAL A 19 -18.70 -13.61 -5.08
CA VAL A 19 -19.88 -13.32 -5.93
C VAL A 19 -21.02 -14.30 -5.67
N VAL A 20 -20.73 -15.59 -5.53
CA VAL A 20 -21.75 -16.62 -5.25
C VAL A 20 -22.34 -16.41 -3.85
N VAL A 21 -21.51 -16.15 -2.84
CA VAL A 21 -21.97 -15.92 -1.45
C VAL A 21 -22.77 -14.62 -1.35
N ARG A 22 -22.38 -13.54 -2.04
CA ARG A 22 -23.12 -12.26 -2.04
C ARG A 22 -24.57 -12.42 -2.52
N LYS A 23 -24.89 -13.42 -3.36
CA LYS A 23 -26.28 -13.70 -3.77
C LYS A 23 -27.16 -14.21 -2.62
N SER A 24 -26.57 -14.88 -1.62
CA SER A 24 -27.30 -15.44 -0.48
C SER A 24 -27.17 -14.60 0.79
N ALA A 25 -25.99 -14.02 1.05
CA ALA A 25 -25.71 -13.16 2.20
C ALA A 25 -24.64 -12.12 1.82
N ALA A 26 -25.06 -10.87 1.61
CA ALA A 26 -24.17 -9.78 1.19
C ALA A 26 -23.05 -9.51 2.21
N GLU A 27 -23.36 -9.60 3.52
CA GLU A 27 -22.41 -9.38 4.61
C GLU A 27 -21.27 -10.41 4.62
N LEU A 28 -21.59 -11.69 4.46
CA LEU A 28 -20.59 -12.76 4.38
C LEU A 28 -19.73 -12.62 3.13
N GLY A 29 -20.30 -12.16 2.02
CA GLY A 29 -19.56 -11.90 0.79
C GLY A 29 -18.55 -10.74 0.92
N LEU A 30 -18.84 -9.73 1.75
CA LEU A 30 -17.89 -8.66 2.07
C LEU A 30 -16.74 -9.17 2.95
N VAL A 31 -17.06 -9.94 4.01
CA VAL A 31 -16.06 -10.54 4.90
C VAL A 31 -15.12 -11.47 4.13
N LEU A 32 -15.65 -12.24 3.18
CA LEU A 32 -14.86 -13.16 2.35
C LEU A 32 -13.94 -12.40 1.37
N ALA A 33 -14.41 -11.30 0.78
CA ALA A 33 -13.59 -10.43 -0.06
C ALA A 33 -12.45 -9.77 0.74
N LEU A 34 -12.74 -9.28 1.96
CA LEU A 34 -11.75 -8.75 2.90
C LEU A 34 -10.67 -9.79 3.26
N ALA A 35 -11.10 -10.99 3.64
CA ALA A 35 -10.19 -12.07 4.01
C ALA A 35 -9.30 -12.48 2.83
N ALA A 36 -9.88 -12.61 1.64
CA ALA A 36 -9.12 -12.90 0.43
C ALA A 36 -8.13 -11.79 0.07
N GLY A 37 -8.55 -10.53 0.15
CA GLY A 37 -7.68 -9.37 -0.05
C GLY A 37 -6.49 -9.38 0.90
N ALA A 38 -6.71 -9.68 2.19
CA ALA A 38 -5.64 -9.77 3.18
C ALA A 38 -4.63 -10.89 2.85
N VAL A 39 -5.09 -12.06 2.39
CA VAL A 39 -4.20 -13.17 1.99
C VAL A 39 -3.41 -12.85 0.70
N ILE A 40 -4.04 -12.20 -0.27
CA ILE A 40 -3.36 -11.77 -1.51
C ILE A 40 -2.28 -10.75 -1.17
N LEU A 41 -2.59 -9.79 -0.30
CA LEU A 41 -1.66 -8.75 0.12
C LEU A 41 -0.51 -9.28 0.97
N SER A 42 -0.75 -10.26 1.84
CA SER A 42 0.34 -10.88 2.60
C SER A 42 1.33 -11.57 1.67
N GLY A 43 0.87 -12.14 0.56
CA GLY A 43 1.73 -12.65 -0.51
C GLY A 43 2.57 -11.58 -1.21
N ALA A 44 2.12 -10.32 -1.22
CA ALA A 44 2.87 -9.20 -1.79
C ALA A 44 3.93 -8.62 -0.83
N LEU A 45 3.89 -8.94 0.47
CA LEU A 45 4.85 -8.44 1.46
C LEU A 45 6.29 -8.85 1.14
N GLY A 46 6.51 -10.05 0.60
CA GLY A 46 7.84 -10.50 0.19
C GLY A 46 8.44 -9.66 -0.95
N ALA A 47 7.61 -9.15 -1.85
CA ALA A 47 8.08 -8.21 -2.89
C ALA A 47 8.47 -6.86 -2.27
N LEU A 48 7.75 -6.42 -1.24
CA LEU A 48 8.06 -5.19 -0.51
C LEU A 48 9.41 -5.29 0.23
N GLU A 49 9.72 -6.48 0.76
CA GLU A 49 11.00 -6.78 1.41
C GLU A 49 12.16 -6.73 0.42
N ALA A 50 12.01 -7.33 -0.77
CA ALA A 50 13.01 -7.23 -1.83
C ALA A 50 13.23 -5.78 -2.31
N VAL A 51 12.16 -4.97 -2.40
CA VAL A 51 12.26 -3.54 -2.73
C VAL A 51 13.01 -2.78 -1.63
N ARG A 52 12.74 -3.09 -0.36
CA ARG A 52 13.45 -2.49 0.78
C ARG A 52 14.93 -2.83 0.76
N GLU A 53 15.28 -4.10 0.57
CA GLU A 53 16.68 -4.55 0.53
C GLU A 53 17.47 -3.90 -0.62
N LEU A 54 16.84 -3.79 -1.80
CA LEU A 54 17.40 -3.06 -2.92
C LEU A 54 17.60 -1.58 -2.60
N MET A 55 16.61 -0.95 -1.97
CA MET A 55 16.69 0.45 -1.55
C MET A 55 17.79 0.69 -0.52
N ASP A 56 17.96 -0.21 0.47
CA ASP A 56 19.03 -0.13 1.46
C ASP A 56 20.42 -0.29 0.78
N THR A 57 20.55 -1.25 -0.14
CA THR A 57 21.79 -1.44 -0.93
C THR A 57 22.14 -0.21 -1.77
N LEU A 58 21.15 0.39 -2.43
CA LEU A 58 21.31 1.64 -3.19
C LEU A 58 21.68 2.81 -2.27
N ALA A 59 21.10 2.87 -1.07
CA ALA A 59 21.39 3.89 -0.08
C ALA A 59 22.85 3.84 0.35
N ASP A 60 23.34 2.66 0.73
CA ASP A 60 24.72 2.44 1.13
C ASP A 60 25.69 2.76 -0.01
N THR A 61 25.37 2.33 -1.24
CA THR A 61 26.22 2.58 -2.42
C THR A 61 26.31 4.07 -2.77
N ALA A 62 25.21 4.82 -2.62
CA ALA A 62 25.14 6.24 -2.92
C ALA A 62 25.54 7.14 -1.73
N GLY A 63 25.84 6.55 -0.55
CA GLY A 63 26.09 7.30 0.68
C GLY A 63 24.87 8.11 1.16
N LEU A 64 23.66 7.67 0.81
CA LEU A 64 22.42 8.35 1.17
C LEU A 64 22.07 8.08 2.63
N SER A 65 21.71 9.14 3.36
CA SER A 65 21.22 9.01 4.72
C SER A 65 19.86 8.27 4.76
N PRO A 66 19.59 7.46 5.79
CA PRO A 66 18.28 6.84 6.01
C PRO A 66 17.13 7.86 6.05
N ALA A 67 17.43 9.14 6.32
CA ALA A 67 16.47 10.25 6.25
C ALA A 67 15.88 10.47 4.84
N VAL A 68 16.52 9.97 3.79
CA VAL A 68 16.05 10.06 2.39
C VAL A 68 15.24 8.82 1.99
N VAL A 69 15.69 7.64 2.38
CA VAL A 69 15.09 6.37 1.94
C VAL A 69 13.84 6.01 2.74
N ALA A 70 13.85 6.27 4.06
CA ALA A 70 12.71 5.92 4.91
C ALA A 70 11.40 6.65 4.53
N PRO A 71 11.40 7.95 4.18
CA PRO A 71 10.19 8.63 3.71
C PRO A 71 9.60 8.05 2.42
N VAL A 72 10.43 7.58 1.48
CA VAL A 72 9.98 6.97 0.22
C VAL A 72 9.20 5.69 0.51
N LEU A 73 9.78 4.78 1.31
CA LEU A 73 9.13 3.54 1.72
C LEU A 73 7.85 3.80 2.52
N LYS A 74 7.87 4.76 3.45
CA LYS A 74 6.66 5.14 4.21
C LYS A 74 5.56 5.67 3.31
N THR A 75 5.88 6.51 2.33
CA THR A 75 4.91 7.07 1.40
C THR A 75 4.28 5.98 0.53
N ALA A 76 5.09 5.03 0.03
CA ALA A 76 4.57 3.88 -0.71
C ALA A 76 3.63 3.02 0.16
N GLY A 77 4.01 2.76 1.41
CA GLY A 77 3.17 2.05 2.37
C GLY A 77 1.83 2.75 2.63
N ILE A 78 1.85 4.07 2.85
CA ILE A 78 0.63 4.88 3.00
C ILE A 78 -0.26 4.75 1.76
N ALA A 79 0.30 4.89 0.55
CA ALA A 79 -0.48 4.80 -0.68
C ALA A 79 -1.17 3.44 -0.84
N VAL A 80 -0.49 2.34 -0.51
CA VAL A 80 -1.07 0.98 -0.55
C VAL A 80 -2.21 0.87 0.47
N LEU A 81 -1.96 1.24 1.74
CA LEU A 81 -2.97 1.15 2.80
C LEU A 81 -4.20 2.01 2.51
N THR A 82 -4.00 3.23 2.01
CA THR A 82 -5.07 4.14 1.64
C THR A 82 -5.93 3.58 0.52
N ARG A 83 -5.31 3.09 -0.56
CA ARG A 83 -6.06 2.49 -1.69
C ARG A 83 -6.87 1.30 -1.26
N LEU A 84 -6.27 0.41 -0.47
CA LEU A 84 -6.97 -0.78 0.03
C LEU A 84 -8.15 -0.41 0.91
N SER A 85 -7.93 0.46 1.88
CA SER A 85 -8.98 0.89 2.81
C SER A 85 -10.13 1.60 2.08
N ALA A 86 -9.81 2.46 1.12
CA ALA A 86 -10.81 3.16 0.32
C ALA A 86 -11.63 2.20 -0.57
N GLU A 87 -10.97 1.24 -1.21
CA GLU A 87 -11.66 0.27 -2.06
C GLU A 87 -12.55 -0.66 -1.24
N LEU A 88 -12.12 -1.05 -0.05
CA LEU A 88 -12.95 -1.80 0.90
C LEU A 88 -14.20 -1.02 1.33
N CYS A 89 -14.06 0.29 1.58
CA CYS A 89 -15.21 1.15 1.84
C CYS A 89 -16.15 1.24 0.63
N ARG A 90 -15.63 1.35 -0.60
CA ARG A 90 -16.45 1.32 -1.83
C ARG A 90 -17.17 -0.01 -2.02
N ASP A 91 -16.51 -1.13 -1.72
CA ASP A 91 -17.09 -2.47 -1.77
C ASP A 91 -18.23 -2.65 -0.77
N ALA A 92 -18.16 -1.96 0.37
CA ALA A 92 -19.23 -1.86 1.36
C ALA A 92 -20.34 -0.86 0.97
N LYS A 93 -20.28 -0.25 -0.23
CA LYS A 93 -21.15 0.83 -0.72
C LYS A 93 -21.03 2.16 0.04
N GLU A 94 -19.94 2.35 0.77
CA GLU A 94 -19.64 3.55 1.56
C GLU A 94 -18.62 4.46 0.85
N SER A 95 -18.98 4.97 -0.33
CA SER A 95 -18.09 5.83 -1.14
C SER A 95 -17.71 7.15 -0.44
N GLY A 96 -18.56 7.66 0.46
CA GLY A 96 -18.25 8.83 1.27
C GLY A 96 -17.08 8.58 2.24
N ILE A 97 -17.11 7.44 2.94
CA ILE A 97 -16.03 7.02 3.83
C ILE A 97 -14.75 6.76 3.03
N ALA A 98 -14.86 6.14 1.85
CA ALA A 98 -13.73 5.93 0.96
C ALA A 98 -13.01 7.25 0.60
N ALA A 99 -13.76 8.30 0.27
CA ALA A 99 -13.19 9.62 -0.04
C ALA A 99 -12.47 10.25 1.16
N PHE A 100 -13.01 10.09 2.38
CA PHE A 100 -12.33 10.55 3.60
C PHE A 100 -11.01 9.80 3.83
N VAL A 101 -10.99 8.48 3.61
CA VAL A 101 -9.78 7.66 3.72
C VAL A 101 -8.73 8.09 2.68
N GLU A 102 -9.13 8.32 1.43
CA GLU A 102 -8.24 8.83 0.38
C GLU A 102 -7.63 10.19 0.75
N THR A 103 -8.45 11.09 1.28
CA THR A 103 -8.02 12.43 1.73
C THR A 103 -7.04 12.34 2.90
N ALA A 104 -7.33 11.51 3.90
CA ALA A 104 -6.44 11.29 5.05
C ALA A 104 -5.10 10.69 4.62
N GLY A 105 -5.12 9.74 3.68
CA GLY A 105 -3.92 9.15 3.09
C GLY A 105 -3.05 10.16 2.36
N ALA A 106 -3.64 11.05 1.56
CA ALA A 106 -2.93 12.11 0.87
C ALA A 106 -2.24 13.07 1.85
N LEU A 107 -2.93 13.46 2.93
CA LEU A 107 -2.36 14.31 3.98
C LEU A 107 -1.23 13.61 4.74
N ALA A 108 -1.38 12.32 5.06
CA ALA A 108 -0.33 11.54 5.70
C ALA A 108 0.92 11.39 4.80
N ALA A 109 0.73 11.15 3.51
CA ALA A 109 1.81 11.10 2.53
C ALA A 109 2.55 12.44 2.44
N LEU A 110 1.81 13.56 2.43
CA LEU A 110 2.40 14.90 2.44
C LEU A 110 3.22 15.16 3.70
N TYR A 111 2.72 14.77 4.87
CA TYR A 111 3.44 14.90 6.14
C TYR A 111 4.75 14.11 6.14
N VAL A 112 4.74 12.88 5.61
CA VAL A 112 5.94 12.04 5.49
C VAL A 112 6.95 12.62 4.50
N ALA A 113 6.53 13.41 3.51
CA ALA A 113 7.43 14.08 2.57
C ALA A 113 8.15 15.31 3.15
N LEU A 114 7.70 15.87 4.29
CA LEU A 114 8.35 17.02 4.92
C LEU A 114 9.84 16.82 5.28
N PRO A 115 10.28 15.72 5.91
CA PRO A 115 11.71 15.50 6.20
C PRO A 115 12.58 15.41 4.93
N LEU A 116 12.04 14.89 3.83
CA LEU A 116 12.72 14.93 2.53
C LEU A 116 12.90 16.37 2.06
N LEU A 117 11.85 17.20 2.16
CA LEU A 117 11.91 18.61 1.79
C LEU A 117 12.95 19.38 2.62
N GLU A 118 13.01 19.12 3.93
CA GLU A 118 14.03 19.73 4.82
C GLU A 118 15.45 19.34 4.40
N THR A 119 15.67 18.06 4.07
CA THR A 119 16.97 17.56 3.62
C THR A 119 17.41 18.23 2.32
N VAL A 120 16.49 18.32 1.34
CA VAL A 120 16.74 18.99 0.06
C VAL A 120 17.05 20.48 0.29
N LEU A 121 16.28 21.16 1.14
CA LEU A 121 16.50 22.58 1.41
C LEU A 121 17.88 22.82 2.05
N ARG A 122 18.28 21.99 3.03
CA ARG A 122 19.62 22.06 3.64
C ARG A 122 20.75 21.85 2.63
N MET A 123 20.59 20.92 1.70
CA MET A 123 21.58 20.70 0.64
C MET A 123 21.72 21.92 -0.27
N VAL A 124 20.60 22.52 -0.69
CA VAL A 124 20.63 23.72 -1.53
C VAL A 124 21.24 24.92 -0.80
N THR A 125 20.86 25.16 0.47
CA THR A 125 21.42 26.27 1.25
C THR A 125 22.87 26.07 1.65
N GLY A 126 23.34 24.82 1.78
CA GLY A 126 24.74 24.51 2.08
C GLY A 126 25.67 24.64 0.88
N LEU A 127 25.13 24.80 -0.33
CA LEU A 127 25.87 25.06 -1.57
C LEU A 127 25.98 26.56 -1.90
N LEU A 128 25.23 27.42 -1.19
CA LEU A 128 25.27 28.88 -1.25
C LEU A 128 26.25 29.44 -0.20
#